data_AF-A0A410G6Z2-F1
#
_entry.id   AF-A0A410G6Z2-F1
#
_cell.length_a   1.000
_cell.length_b   1.000
_cell.length_c   1.000
_cell.angle_alpha   90.00
_cell.angle_beta   90.00
_cell.angle_gamma   90.00
#
_symmetry.space_group_name_H-M   'P 1'
#
loop_
_entity.id
_entity.type
_entity.pdbx_description
1 polymer ?
#
loop_
_entity_poly.entity_id
_entity_poly.type
_entity_poly.pdbx_seq_one_letter_code
_entity_poly.pdbx_strand_id
1 'polypeptide(L)'
;MESHNIENLLTAYFEGASSLEEEAILLDYFNNQKVATHLLQYKPIFVGLSAAQKETSKRSFELQISTNTPKIKTWWYTVAAMIVVAFGIGAFYFSQPQLSQEEREALVAFENSKKAMLLLSENLNKGTQQLLYVNQFELAKDKFWKSESE
;
A
#
# COMPACT_ATOMS: atom_id res chain seq x y z
N MET A 1 18.45 -63.11 5.34
CA MET A 1 18.80 -61.77 5.84
C MET A 1 18.42 -60.65 4.86
N GLU A 2 18.34 -60.91 3.54
CA GLU A 2 17.91 -59.90 2.55
C GLU A 2 16.39 -59.60 2.54
N SER A 3 15.52 -60.57 2.83
CA SER A 3 14.05 -60.40 2.83
C SER A 3 13.55 -59.33 3.79
N HIS A 4 14.12 -59.29 5.00
CA HIS A 4 13.67 -58.38 6.06
C HIS A 4 13.92 -56.91 5.71
N ASN A 5 14.94 -56.62 4.90
CA ASN A 5 15.22 -55.27 4.42
C ASN A 5 14.14 -54.83 3.41
N ILE A 6 13.75 -55.72 2.49
CA ILE A 6 12.70 -55.44 1.49
C ILE A 6 11.32 -55.27 2.16
N GLU A 7 11.03 -56.04 3.21
CA GLU A 7 9.76 -55.91 3.97
C GLU A 7 9.65 -54.54 4.66
N ASN A 8 10.71 -54.08 5.31
CA ASN A 8 10.74 -52.76 5.94
C ASN A 8 10.63 -51.65 4.89
N LEU A 9 11.30 -51.81 3.76
CA LEU A 9 11.25 -50.86 2.64
C LEU A 9 9.86 -50.79 1.99
N LEU A 10 9.20 -51.95 1.85
CA LEU A 10 7.84 -52.04 1.34
C LEU A 10 6.84 -51.39 2.30
N THR A 11 7.05 -51.53 3.61
CA THR A 11 6.24 -50.85 4.63
C THR A 11 6.40 -49.34 4.51
N ALA A 12 7.63 -48.83 4.43
CA ALA A 12 7.91 -47.41 4.21
C ALA A 12 7.32 -46.87 2.90
N TYR A 13 7.35 -47.67 1.83
CA TYR A 13 6.71 -47.34 0.54
C TYR A 13 5.20 -47.16 0.67
N PHE A 14 4.51 -48.08 1.35
CA PHE A 14 3.07 -47.97 1.58
C PHE A 14 2.69 -46.84 2.54
N GLU A 15 3.59 -46.47 3.46
CA GLU A 15 3.43 -45.31 4.34
C GLU A 15 3.81 -43.98 3.66
N GLY A 16 4.37 -44.02 2.44
CA GLY A 16 4.82 -42.83 1.71
C GLY A 16 6.07 -42.17 2.30
N ALA A 17 6.87 -42.94 3.05
CA ALA A 17 8.11 -42.49 3.69
C ALA A 17 9.39 -42.91 2.93
N SER A 18 9.27 -43.62 1.80
CA SER A 18 10.40 -44.03 0.96
C SER A 18 10.98 -42.90 0.13
N SER A 19 12.26 -42.99 -0.17
CA SER A 19 12.98 -42.14 -1.13
C SER A 19 12.99 -42.74 -2.54
N LEU A 20 13.33 -41.93 -3.55
CA LEU A 20 13.41 -42.39 -4.95
C LEU A 20 14.46 -43.48 -5.17
N GLU A 21 15.57 -43.45 -4.42
CA GLU A 21 16.63 -44.46 -4.50
C GLU A 21 16.14 -45.81 -3.97
N GLU A 22 15.39 -45.79 -2.87
CA GLU A 22 14.78 -46.96 -2.25
C GLU A 22 13.67 -47.57 -3.13
N GLU A 23 12.86 -46.74 -3.77
CA GLU A 23 11.85 -47.18 -4.73
C GLU A 23 12.48 -47.85 -5.96
N ALA A 24 13.64 -47.38 -6.41
CA ALA A 24 14.38 -48.04 -7.49
C ALA A 24 14.83 -49.45 -7.09
N ILE A 25 15.24 -49.65 -5.84
CA ILE A 25 15.60 -50.98 -5.30
C ILE A 25 14.37 -51.91 -5.25
N LEU A 26 13.21 -51.40 -4.81
CA LEU A 26 11.97 -52.18 -4.83
C LEU A 26 11.57 -52.58 -6.26
N LEU A 27 11.65 -51.63 -7.21
CA LEU A 27 11.36 -51.89 -8.61
C LEU A 27 12.28 -52.98 -9.20
N ASP A 28 13.59 -52.93 -8.94
CA ASP A 28 14.53 -53.94 -9.41
C ASP A 28 14.24 -55.32 -8.78
N TYR A 29 14.03 -55.36 -7.46
CA TYR A 29 13.74 -56.58 -6.72
C TYR A 29 12.50 -57.31 -7.25
N PHE A 30 11.39 -56.60 -7.47
CA PHE A 30 10.14 -57.20 -7.94
C PHE A 30 10.12 -57.51 -9.44
N ASN A 31 10.95 -56.83 -10.23
CA ASN A 31 11.15 -57.17 -11.65
C ASN A 31 12.03 -58.42 -11.84
N ASN A 32 12.78 -58.84 -10.82
CA ASN A 32 13.56 -60.07 -10.87
C ASN A 32 12.66 -61.34 -10.88
N GLN A 33 13.19 -62.44 -11.41
CA GLN A 33 12.49 -63.73 -11.48
C GLN A 33 12.39 -64.43 -10.11
N LYS A 34 13.33 -64.17 -9.19
CA LYS A 34 13.39 -64.81 -7.87
C LYS A 34 12.95 -63.85 -6.76
N VAL A 35 11.64 -63.79 -6.51
CA VAL A 35 11.02 -63.03 -5.40
C VAL A 35 10.61 -64.01 -4.29
N ALA A 36 10.77 -63.61 -3.02
CA ALA A 36 10.38 -64.45 -1.88
C ALA A 36 8.88 -64.79 -1.93
N THR A 37 8.51 -66.03 -1.58
CA THR A 37 7.14 -66.55 -1.74
C THR A 37 6.06 -65.70 -1.08
N HIS A 38 6.35 -65.12 0.08
CA HIS A 38 5.41 -64.27 0.83
C HIS A 38 5.28 -62.85 0.27
N LEU A 39 6.23 -62.40 -0.57
CA LEU A 39 6.20 -61.09 -1.24
C LEU A 39 5.64 -61.16 -2.65
N LEU A 40 5.39 -62.36 -3.19
CA LEU A 40 4.88 -62.55 -4.55
C LEU A 40 3.57 -61.79 -4.81
N GLN A 41 2.74 -61.61 -3.79
CA GLN A 41 1.48 -60.86 -3.91
C GLN A 41 1.67 -59.39 -4.33
N TYR A 42 2.82 -58.79 -4.03
CA TYR A 42 3.10 -57.38 -4.36
C TYR A 42 3.76 -57.19 -5.73
N LYS A 43 4.29 -58.28 -6.31
CA LYS A 43 4.96 -58.25 -7.62
C LYS A 43 4.14 -57.60 -8.74
N PRO A 44 2.82 -57.83 -8.87
CA PRO A 44 2.02 -57.22 -9.93
C PRO A 44 2.00 -55.68 -9.91
N ILE A 45 2.16 -55.06 -8.73
CA ILE A 45 2.17 -53.60 -8.57
C ILE A 45 3.37 -53.00 -9.30
N PHE A 46 4.57 -53.48 -8.99
CA PHE A 46 5.82 -52.97 -9.53
C PHE A 46 6.03 -53.35 -11.01
N VAL A 47 5.61 -54.56 -11.40
CA VAL A 47 5.63 -54.99 -12.80
C VAL A 47 4.63 -54.18 -13.65
N GLY A 48 3.42 -53.96 -13.13
CA GLY A 48 2.40 -53.14 -13.78
C GLY A 48 2.83 -51.69 -13.96
N LEU A 49 3.43 -51.10 -12.93
CA LEU A 49 3.98 -49.74 -12.98
C LEU A 49 5.10 -49.61 -14.02
N SER A 50 6.00 -50.60 -14.09
CA SER A 50 7.07 -50.65 -15.09
C SER A 50 6.54 -50.76 -16.52
N ALA A 51 5.42 -51.45 -16.72
CA ALA A 51 4.74 -51.54 -18.01
C ALA A 51 4.03 -50.21 -18.35
N ALA A 52 3.27 -49.66 -17.42
CA ALA A 52 2.53 -48.40 -17.58
C ALA A 52 3.47 -47.21 -17.85
N GLN A 53 4.67 -47.18 -17.26
CA GLN A 53 5.68 -46.15 -17.54
C GLN A 53 6.07 -46.10 -19.02
N LYS A 54 6.01 -47.24 -19.73
CA LYS A 54 6.33 -47.32 -21.16
C LYS A 54 5.16 -46.93 -22.05
N GLU A 55 3.96 -46.78 -21.49
CA GLU A 55 2.80 -46.34 -22.25
C GLU A 55 2.92 -44.85 -22.57
N THR A 56 2.93 -44.54 -23.86
CA THR A 56 2.95 -43.17 -24.35
C THR A 56 1.67 -42.89 -25.12
N SER A 57 1.03 -41.75 -24.84
CA SER A 57 -0.13 -41.31 -25.61
C SER A 57 0.33 -40.82 -26.97
N LYS A 58 -0.11 -41.50 -28.04
CA LYS A 58 0.09 -41.04 -29.43
C LYS A 58 -0.96 -40.03 -29.89
N ARG A 59 -1.86 -39.62 -28.99
CA ARG A 59 -2.93 -38.69 -29.32
C ARG A 59 -2.34 -37.30 -29.50
N SER A 60 -2.47 -36.75 -30.70
CA SER A 60 -2.21 -35.33 -30.93
C SER A 60 -3.20 -34.53 -30.08
N PHE A 61 -2.67 -33.80 -29.11
CA PHE A 61 -3.46 -32.84 -28.35
C PHE A 61 -3.22 -31.47 -28.97
N GLU A 62 -4.16 -31.03 -29.80
CA GLU A 62 -4.20 -29.64 -30.25
C GLU A 62 -4.74 -28.80 -29.10
N LEU A 63 -3.82 -28.21 -28.32
CA LEU A 63 -4.15 -27.10 -27.46
C LEU A 63 -4.70 -26.00 -28.37
N GLN A 64 -6.02 -25.80 -28.36
CA GLN A 64 -6.63 -24.59 -28.89
C GLN A 64 -6.22 -23.44 -27.96
N ILE A 65 -5.01 -22.92 -28.17
CA ILE A 65 -4.57 -21.67 -27.57
C ILE A 65 -5.45 -20.61 -28.22
N SER A 66 -6.57 -20.32 -27.59
CA SER A 66 -7.41 -19.19 -27.95
C SER A 66 -6.56 -17.94 -27.74
N THR A 67 -5.97 -17.44 -28.82
CA THR A 67 -5.23 -16.18 -28.84
C THR A 67 -6.15 -14.96 -28.71
N ASN A 68 -7.44 -15.18 -28.41
CA ASN A 68 -8.37 -14.18 -27.90
C ASN A 68 -8.04 -13.82 -26.44
N THR A 69 -6.82 -13.35 -26.20
CA THR A 69 -6.66 -12.39 -25.11
C THR A 69 -7.39 -11.13 -25.56
N PRO A 70 -8.43 -10.68 -24.85
CA PRO A 70 -9.10 -9.44 -25.20
C PRO A 70 -8.05 -8.34 -25.09
N LYS A 71 -7.54 -7.87 -26.23
CA LYS A 71 -6.65 -6.71 -26.28
C LYS A 71 -7.50 -5.54 -25.81
N ILE A 72 -7.40 -5.22 -24.52
CA ILE A 72 -8.03 -4.03 -23.97
C ILE A 72 -7.49 -2.87 -24.78
N LYS A 73 -8.38 -2.22 -25.54
CA LYS A 73 -8.00 -1.16 -26.47
C LYS A 73 -7.48 -0.01 -25.63
N THR A 74 -6.17 0.19 -25.62
CA THR A 74 -5.46 1.18 -24.79
C THR A 74 -6.00 2.61 -24.97
N TRP A 75 -6.65 2.89 -26.09
CA TRP A 75 -7.36 4.14 -26.36
C TRP A 75 -8.51 4.44 -25.38
N TRP A 76 -9.10 3.44 -24.73
CA TRP A 76 -10.13 3.68 -23.72
C TRP A 76 -9.53 4.31 -22.45
N TYR A 77 -8.25 4.05 -22.14
CA TYR A 77 -7.57 4.72 -21.03
C TYR A 77 -7.35 6.20 -21.30
N THR A 78 -7.07 6.60 -22.56
CA THR A 78 -6.92 8.02 -22.88
C THR A 78 -8.24 8.77 -22.71
N VAL A 79 -9.37 8.15 -23.08
CA VAL A 79 -10.70 8.74 -22.88
C VAL A 79 -11.06 8.80 -21.39
N ALA A 80 -10.80 7.73 -20.64
CA ALA A 80 -11.04 7.70 -19.19
C ALA A 80 -10.22 8.75 -18.44
N ALA A 81 -8.94 8.95 -18.80
CA ALA A 81 -8.09 9.96 -18.18
C ALA A 81 -8.64 11.39 -18.37
N MET A 82 -9.14 11.71 -19.57
CA MET A 82 -9.75 13.02 -19.83
C MET A 82 -11.00 13.25 -18.99
N ILE A 83 -11.83 12.21 -18.82
CA ILE A 83 -13.03 12.28 -17.97
C ILE A 83 -12.64 12.53 -16.50
N VAL A 84 -11.66 11.79 -15.97
CA VAL A 84 -11.20 11.97 -14.58
C VAL A 84 -10.65 13.38 -14.35
N VAL A 85 -9.87 13.93 -15.29
CA VAL A 85 -9.37 15.32 -15.20
C VAL A 85 -10.52 16.32 -15.23
N ALA A 86 -11.49 16.17 -16.13
CA ALA A 86 -12.64 17.06 -16.21
C ALA A 86 -13.50 17.00 -14.93
N PHE A 87 -13.75 15.80 -14.40
CA PHE A 87 -14.45 15.61 -13.12
C PHE A 87 -13.66 16.17 -11.95
N GLY A 88 -12.33 16.00 -11.91
CA GLY A 88 -11.48 16.56 -10.86
C GLY A 88 -11.53 18.08 -10.82
N ILE A 89 -11.43 18.73 -11.99
CA ILE A 89 -11.55 20.19 -12.10
C ILE A 89 -12.97 20.64 -11.73
N GLY A 90 -14.00 19.97 -12.26
CA GLY A 90 -15.40 20.30 -11.97
C GLY A 90 -15.76 20.15 -10.48
N ALA A 91 -15.34 19.05 -9.85
CA ALA A 91 -15.54 18.80 -8.44
C ALA A 91 -14.77 19.80 -7.57
N PHE A 92 -13.55 20.18 -7.95
CA PHE A 92 -12.78 21.20 -7.24
C PHE A 92 -13.47 22.57 -7.29
N TYR A 93 -13.97 22.98 -8.46
CA TYR A 93 -14.73 24.23 -8.59
C TYR A 93 -16.04 24.20 -7.81
N PHE A 94 -16.76 23.09 -7.82
CA PHE A 94 -18.04 22.96 -7.12
C PHE A 94 -17.87 22.81 -5.60
N SER A 95 -16.73 22.26 -5.16
CA SER A 95 -16.41 22.06 -3.75
C SER A 95 -15.70 23.27 -3.11
N GLN A 96 -15.52 24.38 -3.85
CA GLN A 96 -15.12 25.66 -3.24
C GLN A 96 -16.17 26.03 -2.17
N PRO A 97 -15.78 26.15 -0.89
CA PRO A 97 -16.73 26.53 0.15
C PRO A 97 -17.23 27.94 -0.16
N GLN A 98 -18.50 28.03 -0.56
CA GLN A 98 -19.15 29.32 -0.70
C GLN A 98 -19.37 29.84 0.72
N LEU A 99 -18.71 30.96 1.06
CA LEU A 99 -18.90 31.61 2.35
C LEU A 99 -20.39 31.81 2.59
N SER A 100 -20.89 31.20 3.67
CA SER A 100 -22.25 31.35 4.15
C SER A 100 -22.54 32.83 4.42
N GLN A 101 -23.81 33.22 4.36
CA GLN A 101 -24.20 34.60 4.63
C GLN A 101 -23.71 35.07 6.02
N GLU A 102 -23.70 34.16 7.00
CA GLU A 102 -23.22 34.41 8.36
C GLU A 102 -21.69 34.58 8.41
N GLU A 103 -20.94 33.79 7.63
CA GLU A 103 -19.48 33.91 7.55
C GLU A 103 -19.07 35.23 6.88
N ARG A 104 -19.84 35.70 5.90
CA ARG A 104 -19.62 37.02 5.26
C ARG A 104 -19.85 38.16 6.22
N GLU A 105 -20.92 38.10 7.01
CA GLU A 105 -21.23 39.12 8.01
C GLU A 105 -20.16 39.17 9.12
N ALA A 106 -19.71 38.01 9.59
CA ALA A 106 -18.60 37.90 10.53
C ALA A 106 -17.30 38.51 9.97
N LEU A 107 -17.00 38.29 8.68
CA LEU A 107 -15.84 38.89 8.02
C LEU A 107 -15.91 40.42 8.00
N VAL A 108 -17.08 40.97 7.65
CA VAL A 108 -17.29 42.42 7.60
C VAL A 108 -17.19 43.05 8.99
N ALA A 109 -17.78 42.41 10.02
CA ALA A 109 -17.66 42.87 11.40
C ALA A 109 -16.20 42.83 11.90
N PHE A 110 -15.45 41.80 11.51
CA PHE A 110 -14.03 41.67 11.83
C PHE A 110 -13.19 42.76 11.17
N GLU A 111 -13.40 43.03 9.86
CA GLU A 111 -12.69 44.10 9.15
C GLU A 111 -12.98 45.48 9.75
N ASN A 112 -14.25 45.76 10.07
CA ASN A 112 -14.64 47.01 10.73
C ASN A 112 -13.98 47.16 12.11
N SER A 113 -13.96 46.08 12.90
CA SER A 113 -13.30 46.06 14.21
C SER A 113 -11.79 46.28 14.09
N LYS A 114 -11.13 45.64 13.12
CA LYS A 114 -9.71 45.84 12.82
C LYS A 114 -9.43 47.30 12.45
N LYS A 115 -10.26 47.90 11.61
CA LYS A 115 -10.14 49.30 11.22
C LYS A 115 -10.31 50.24 12.41
N ALA A 116 -11.29 49.98 13.28
CA ALA A 116 -11.48 50.74 14.51
C ALA A 116 -10.27 50.62 15.45
N MET A 117 -9.74 49.42 15.65
CA MET A 117 -8.53 49.19 16.44
C MET A 117 -7.31 49.92 15.88
N LEU A 118 -7.16 49.96 14.55
CA LEU A 118 -6.08 50.73 13.91
C LEU A 118 -6.21 52.24 14.18
N LEU A 119 -7.41 52.80 14.07
CA LEU A 119 -7.66 54.22 14.39
C LEU A 119 -7.41 54.52 15.88
N LEU A 120 -7.83 53.63 16.77
CA LEU A 120 -7.53 53.75 18.20
C LEU A 120 -6.03 53.74 18.46
N SER A 121 -5.30 52.79 17.85
CA SER A 121 -3.84 52.71 17.94
C SER A 121 -3.16 53.99 17.46
N GLU A 122 -3.62 54.55 16.33
CA GLU A 122 -3.08 55.80 15.79
C GLU A 122 -3.30 56.98 16.76
N ASN A 123 -4.49 57.08 17.35
CA ASN A 123 -4.80 58.12 18.33
C ASN A 123 -4.01 57.96 19.64
N LEU A 124 -3.82 56.72 20.12
CA LEU A 124 -2.98 56.44 21.28
C LEU A 124 -1.51 56.81 21.03
N ASN A 125 -1.01 56.55 19.83
CA ASN A 125 0.35 56.94 19.44
C ASN A 125 0.52 58.47 19.42
N LYS A 126 -0.47 59.20 18.87
CA LYS A 126 -0.49 60.68 18.90
C LYS A 126 -0.57 61.23 20.33
N GLY A 127 -1.41 60.66 21.19
CA GLY A 127 -1.53 61.05 22.60
C GLY A 127 -0.22 60.83 23.37
N THR A 128 0.45 59.71 23.14
CA THR A 128 1.78 59.43 23.72
C THR A 128 2.82 60.47 23.30
N GLN A 129 2.81 60.92 22.04
CA GLN A 129 3.71 61.99 21.57
C GLN A 129 3.44 63.33 22.27
N GLN A 130 2.17 63.69 22.50
CA GLN A 130 1.83 64.90 23.24
C GLN A 130 2.30 64.87 24.69
N LEU A 131 2.24 63.70 25.36
CA LEU A 131 2.80 63.53 26.70
C LEU A 131 4.33 63.77 26.75
N LEU A 132 5.06 63.46 25.67
CA LEU A 132 6.49 63.78 25.59
C LEU A 132 6.74 65.30 25.65
N TYR A 133 5.91 66.12 25.01
CA TYR A 133 6.03 67.58 25.07
C TYR A 133 5.69 68.13 26.46
N VAL A 134 4.68 67.58 27.12
CA VAL A 134 4.33 67.97 28.50
C VAL A 134 5.47 67.63 29.46
N ASN A 135 6.08 66.44 29.32
CA ASN A 135 7.25 66.07 30.12
C ASN A 135 8.45 67.02 29.88
N GLN A 136 8.68 67.47 28.64
CA GLN A 136 9.73 68.46 28.35
C GLN A 136 9.45 69.83 28.97
N PHE A 137 8.17 70.26 28.99
CA PHE A 137 7.76 71.49 29.64
C PHE A 137 7.97 71.42 31.16
N GLU A 138 7.60 70.32 31.80
CA GLU A 138 7.87 70.08 33.23
C GLU A 138 9.38 70.15 33.54
N LEU A 139 10.21 69.47 32.74
CA LEU A 139 11.67 69.52 32.89
C LEU A 139 12.25 70.93 32.68
N ALA A 140 11.73 71.69 31.71
CA ALA A 140 12.16 73.06 31.46
C ALA A 140 11.74 73.99 32.60
N LYS A 141 10.51 73.88 33.09
CA LYS A 141 10.00 74.59 34.28
C LYS A 141 10.91 74.32 35.48
N ASP A 142 11.16 73.04 35.80
CA ASP A 142 11.97 72.66 36.96
C ASP A 142 13.42 73.15 36.83
N LYS A 143 13.97 73.18 35.61
CA LYS A 143 15.30 73.75 35.35
C LYS A 143 15.35 75.27 35.54
N PHE A 144 14.34 76.00 35.04
CA PHE A 144 14.24 77.46 35.19
C PHE A 144 14.15 77.86 36.66
N TRP A 145 13.24 77.23 37.42
CA TRP A 145 13.07 77.53 38.85
C TRP A 145 14.30 77.16 39.69
N LYS A 146 15.09 76.18 39.27
CA LYS A 146 16.35 75.80 39.95
C LYS A 146 17.53 76.71 39.60
N SER A 147 17.53 77.36 38.43
CA SER A 147 18.59 78.30 38.02
C SER A 147 18.41 79.73 38.54
N GLU A 148 17.21 80.09 39.02
CA GLU A 148 16.92 81.40 39.60
C GLU A 148 17.19 81.46 41.12
N SER A 149 17.55 80.31 41.72
CA SER A 149 17.87 80.16 43.15
C SER A 149 19.36 80.06 43.50
N GLU A 150 20.26 80.40 42.56
CA GLU A 150 21.70 80.63 42.78
C GLU A 150 22.05 82.10 42.51
#